data_AF-A0A963U622-F1
#
_entry.id   AF-A0A963U622-F1
#
_cell.length_a   1.000
_cell.length_b   1.000
_cell.length_c   1.000
_cell.angle_alpha   90.00
_cell.angle_beta   90.00
_cell.angle_gamma   90.00
#
_symmetry.space_group_name_H-M   'P 1'
#
loop_
_entity.id
_entity.type
_entity.pdbx_description
1 polymer ?
#
loop_
_entity_poly.entity_id
_entity_poly.type
_entity_poly.pdbx_seq_one_letter_code
_entity_poly.pdbx_strand_id
1 'polypeptide(L)'
;MRTLAIVTAILLPLPLASWAGDGDAGRGEAAFVSDCRRCHKDRTAIGMDVAKIPPEERVATLESFLAGHHTREADRRADLVAYLVTMAQ
;
A
#
# COMPACT_ATOMS: atom_id res chain seq x y z
N MET A 1 -42.94 36.74 -8.70
CA MET A 1 -42.91 35.70 -7.65
C MET A 1 -41.69 34.84 -7.91
N ARG A 2 -40.80 34.71 -6.92
CA ARG A 2 -39.48 34.06 -6.99
C ARG A 2 -39.63 32.60 -6.55
N THR A 3 -39.18 31.65 -7.36
CA THR A 3 -38.98 30.24 -6.95
C THR A 3 -38.08 29.59 -7.99
N LEU A 4 -36.75 29.61 -7.76
CA LEU A 4 -35.94 28.54 -7.16
C LEU A 4 -35.34 27.62 -8.23
N ALA A 5 -34.14 27.98 -8.67
CA ALA A 5 -33.26 27.09 -9.43
C ALA A 5 -32.79 25.96 -8.50
N ILE A 6 -33.16 24.72 -8.84
CA ILE A 6 -32.68 23.53 -8.16
C ILE A 6 -31.26 23.27 -8.65
N VAL A 7 -30.27 23.71 -7.85
CA VAL A 7 -28.88 23.28 -8.00
C VAL A 7 -28.78 21.92 -7.34
N THR A 8 -29.00 20.86 -8.13
CA THR A 8 -28.67 19.50 -7.70
C THR A 8 -27.15 19.37 -7.70
N ALA A 9 -26.53 19.66 -6.55
CA ALA A 9 -25.13 19.35 -6.30
C ALA A 9 -24.97 17.82 -6.40
N ILE A 10 -24.39 17.37 -7.51
CA ILE A 10 -23.99 15.98 -7.73
C ILE A 10 -22.94 15.66 -6.65
N LEU A 11 -23.31 14.81 -5.69
CA LEU A 11 -22.35 14.12 -4.84
C LEU A 11 -21.43 13.28 -5.75
N LEU A 12 -20.24 13.80 -6.07
CA LEU A 12 -19.17 12.95 -6.54
C LEU A 12 -18.74 12.06 -5.36
N PRO A 13 -18.81 10.73 -5.46
CA PRO A 13 -18.06 9.89 -4.55
C PRO A 13 -16.59 10.19 -4.83
N LEU A 14 -15.86 10.71 -3.84
CA LEU A 14 -14.40 10.75 -3.93
C LEU A 14 -13.95 9.33 -4.27
N PRO A 15 -13.14 9.13 -5.33
CA PRO A 15 -12.51 7.84 -5.53
C PRO A 15 -11.63 7.61 -4.30
N LEU A 16 -12.03 6.65 -3.48
CA LEU A 16 -11.14 6.04 -2.50
C LEU A 16 -9.88 5.67 -3.28
N ALA A 17 -8.76 6.27 -2.89
CA ALA A 17 -7.48 6.11 -3.56
C ALA A 17 -7.19 4.62 -3.77
N SER A 18 -7.40 4.15 -4.99
CA SER A 18 -6.88 2.88 -5.49
C SER A 18 -5.41 3.10 -5.79
N TRP A 19 -4.63 3.24 -4.71
CA TRP A 19 -3.17 3.19 -4.72
C TRP A 19 -2.70 1.87 -4.09
N ALA A 20 -3.33 0.77 -4.49
CA ALA A 20 -2.57 -0.46 -4.65
C ALA A 20 -2.01 -0.37 -6.06
N GLY A 21 -0.70 -0.22 -6.22
CA GLY A 21 -0.07 -0.54 -7.50
C GLY A 21 -0.48 -1.96 -7.90
N ASP A 22 -0.37 -2.33 -9.18
CA ASP A 22 -0.79 -3.63 -9.76
C ASP A 22 -0.27 -4.91 -9.05
N GLY A 23 0.46 -4.77 -7.95
CA GLY A 23 0.91 -5.83 -7.08
C GLY A 23 -0.22 -6.63 -6.40
N ASP A 24 0.06 -7.90 -6.17
CA ASP A 24 -0.80 -8.87 -5.53
C ASP A 24 -0.27 -9.21 -4.13
N ALA A 25 -1.08 -8.95 -3.10
CA ALA A 25 -0.69 -9.18 -1.72
C ALA A 25 -0.43 -10.67 -1.39
N GLY A 26 -1.07 -11.61 -2.08
CA GLY A 26 -0.82 -13.04 -1.91
C GLY A 26 0.53 -13.46 -2.48
N ARG A 27 0.87 -12.96 -3.68
CA ARG A 27 2.22 -13.11 -4.25
C ARG A 27 3.27 -12.42 -3.38
N GLY A 28 2.93 -11.25 -2.82
CA GLY A 28 3.77 -10.52 -1.87
C GLY A 28 4.05 -11.29 -0.59
N GLU A 29 3.04 -11.94 -0.01
CA GLU A 29 3.22 -12.81 1.16
C GLU A 29 4.16 -13.98 0.83
N ALA A 30 3.97 -14.63 -0.31
CA ALA A 30 4.84 -15.72 -0.74
C ALA A 30 6.29 -15.25 -0.93
N ALA A 31 6.50 -14.09 -1.55
CA ALA A 31 7.81 -13.48 -1.72
C ALA A 31 8.44 -13.12 -0.36
N PHE A 32 7.67 -12.54 0.56
CA PHE A 32 8.12 -12.23 1.91
C PHE A 32 8.57 -13.49 2.65
N VAL A 33 7.79 -14.56 2.54
CA VAL A 33 8.10 -15.85 3.18
C VAL A 33 9.39 -16.47 2.63
N SER A 34 9.58 -16.40 1.31
CA SER A 34 10.76 -16.94 0.62
C SER A 34 12.03 -16.15 0.96
N ASP A 35 11.97 -14.83 0.86
CA ASP A 35 13.17 -14.01 0.71
C ASP A 35 13.43 -13.13 1.95
N CYS A 36 12.37 -12.64 2.61
CA CYS A 36 12.49 -11.67 3.69
C CYS A 36 12.55 -12.34 5.07
N ARG A 37 11.85 -13.45 5.29
CA ARG A 37 11.77 -14.15 6.60
C ARG A 37 13.11 -14.64 7.15
N ARG A 38 14.12 -14.82 6.29
CA ARG A 38 15.46 -15.20 6.71
C ARG A 38 16.06 -14.18 7.68
N CYS A 39 15.86 -12.89 7.41
CA CYS A 39 16.37 -11.78 8.22
C CYS A 39 15.28 -11.21 9.12
N HIS A 40 14.04 -11.15 8.62
CA HIS A 40 12.90 -10.62 9.35
C HIS A 40 12.04 -11.73 9.93
N LYS A 41 12.47 -12.27 11.08
CA LYS A 41 11.77 -13.37 11.75
C LYS A 41 10.46 -12.94 12.41
N ASP A 42 10.40 -11.69 12.86
CA ASP A 42 9.23 -11.10 13.49
C ASP A 42 8.45 -10.25 12.47
N ARG A 43 7.35 -10.82 11.97
CA ARG A 43 6.43 -10.12 11.06
C ARG A 43 5.68 -8.99 11.76
N THR A 44 5.40 -9.13 13.04
CA THR A 44 4.66 -8.10 13.81
C THR A 44 5.50 -6.84 13.94
N ALA A 45 6.81 -6.98 14.20
CA ALA A 45 7.74 -5.86 14.22
C ALA A 45 7.72 -5.05 12.91
N ILE A 46 7.73 -5.74 11.76
CA ILE A 46 7.62 -5.06 10.45
C ILE A 46 6.28 -4.34 10.32
N GLY A 47 5.16 -5.00 10.65
CA GLY A 47 3.85 -4.38 10.59
C GLY A 47 3.79 -3.07 11.39
N MET A 48 4.36 -3.06 12.60
CA MET A 48 4.48 -1.86 13.43
C MET A 48 5.35 -0.78 12.78
N ASP A 49 6.46 -1.14 12.14
CA ASP A 49 7.32 -0.17 11.44
C ASP A 49 6.64 0.42 10.21
N VAL A 50 5.90 -0.39 9.45
CA VAL A 50 5.09 0.09 8.33
C VAL A 50 3.93 0.98 8.81
N ALA A 51 3.32 0.67 9.94
CA ALA A 51 2.24 1.45 10.54
C ALA A 51 2.68 2.86 10.98
N LYS A 52 3.97 3.06 11.31
CA LYS A 52 4.54 4.38 11.63
C LYS A 52 4.62 5.30 10.41
N ILE A 53 4.58 4.75 9.20
CA ILE A 53 4.60 5.55 7.97
C ILE A 53 3.18 6.13 7.75
N PRO A 54 3.05 7.45 7.50
CA PRO A 54 1.77 8.07 7.18
C PRO A 54 1.07 7.31 6.04
N PRO A 55 -0.25 7.03 6.14
CA PRO A 55 -0.96 6.25 5.13
C PRO A 55 -0.79 6.78 3.70
N GLU A 56 -0.75 8.10 3.53
CA GLU A 56 -0.59 8.79 2.26
C GLU A 56 0.82 8.68 1.66
N GLU A 57 1.84 8.40 2.47
CA GLU A 57 3.24 8.24 2.04
C GLU A 57 3.66 6.78 1.91
N ARG A 58 2.94 5.87 2.58
CA ARG A 58 3.35 4.47 2.82
C ARG A 58 3.79 3.73 1.57
N VAL A 59 2.99 3.79 0.51
CA VAL A 59 3.30 3.08 -0.75
C VAL A 59 4.61 3.60 -1.35
N ALA A 60 4.74 4.92 -1.50
CA ALA A 60 5.93 5.54 -2.07
C ALA A 60 7.19 5.28 -1.22
N THR A 61 7.08 5.35 0.11
CA THR A 61 8.18 5.04 1.02
C THR A 61 8.62 3.58 0.90
N LEU A 62 7.68 2.64 0.86
CA LEU A 62 7.99 1.22 0.74
C LEU A 62 8.58 0.88 -0.63
N GLU A 63 8.07 1.44 -1.72
CA GLU A 63 8.64 1.28 -3.06
C GLU A 63 10.09 1.79 -3.12
N SER A 64 10.35 2.98 -2.58
CA SER A 64 11.70 3.53 -2.54
C SER A 64 12.65 2.66 -1.71
N PHE A 65 12.21 2.24 -0.52
CA PHE A 65 13.00 1.39 0.38
C PHE A 65 13.34 0.05 -0.25
N LEU A 66 12.34 -0.66 -0.79
CA LEU A 66 12.52 -2.00 -1.36
C LEU A 66 13.38 -2.00 -2.63
N ALA A 67 13.37 -0.92 -3.41
CA ALA A 67 14.26 -0.77 -4.56
C ALA A 67 15.75 -0.81 -4.15
N GLY A 68 16.08 -0.29 -2.95
CA GLY A 68 17.41 -0.39 -2.35
C GLY A 68 17.62 -1.61 -1.45
N HIS A 69 16.53 -2.24 -0.99
CA HIS A 69 16.56 -3.33 -0.01
C HIS A 69 16.11 -4.66 -0.62
N HIS A 70 17.07 -5.35 -1.23
CA HIS A 70 16.95 -6.73 -1.74
C HIS A 70 15.86 -7.00 -2.79
N THR A 71 15.10 -6.01 -3.28
CA THR A 71 14.03 -6.19 -4.27
C THR A 71 14.15 -5.23 -5.46
N ARG A 72 15.08 -5.55 -6.36
CA ARG A 72 15.38 -4.71 -7.54
C ARG A 72 14.31 -4.81 -8.64
N GLU A 73 13.74 -6.00 -8.81
CA GLU A 73 12.68 -6.26 -9.80
C GLU A 73 11.39 -5.51 -9.46
N ALA A 74 10.86 -4.75 -10.42
CA ALA A 74 9.73 -3.85 -10.19
C ALA A 74 8.43 -4.59 -9.81
N ASP A 75 8.09 -5.65 -10.54
CA ASP A 75 6.83 -6.39 -10.32
C ASP A 75 6.82 -7.08 -8.95
N ARG A 76 7.95 -7.71 -8.59
CA ARG A 76 8.12 -8.34 -7.28
C ARG A 76 8.06 -7.31 -6.15
N ARG A 77 8.58 -6.11 -6.39
CA ARG A 77 8.47 -5.00 -5.44
C ARG A 77 7.03 -4.55 -5.27
N ALA A 78 6.27 -4.41 -6.34
CA ALA A 78 4.85 -4.06 -6.27
C ALA A 78 4.06 -5.08 -5.44
N ASP A 79 4.27 -6.38 -5.68
CA ASP A 79 3.66 -7.46 -4.90
C ASP A 79 4.00 -7.36 -3.40
N LEU A 80 5.27 -7.13 -3.07
CA LEU A 80 5.73 -6.95 -1.68
C LEU A 80 5.12 -5.70 -1.03
N VAL A 81 5.02 -4.57 -1.74
CA VAL A 81 4.38 -3.37 -1.22
C VAL A 81 2.91 -3.62 -0.92
N ALA A 82 2.18 -4.27 -1.84
CA ALA A 82 0.77 -4.63 -1.64
C ALA A 82 0.58 -5.48 -0.38
N TYR A 83 1.48 -6.43 -0.13
CA TYR A 83 1.46 -7.23 1.10
C TYR A 83 1.80 -6.42 2.35
N LEU A 84 2.89 -5.66 2.35
CA LEU A 84 3.36 -4.93 3.52
C LEU A 84 2.36 -3.86 4.00
N VAL A 85 1.62 -3.23 3.07
CA VAL A 85 0.56 -2.28 3.42
C VAL A 85 -0.57 -2.96 4.22
N THR A 86 -0.88 -4.24 3.95
CA THR A 86 -1.90 -5.00 4.70
C THR A 86 -1.48 -5.31 6.14
N MET A 87 -0.17 -5.25 6.43
CA MET A 87 0.39 -5.53 7.75
C MET A 87 0.37 -4.31 8.69
N ALA A 88 0.05 -3.13 8.18
CA ALA A 88 0.11 -1.87 8.89
C ALA A 88 -1.17 -1.61 9.71
N GLN A 89 -1.40 -2.49 10.69
CA GLN A 89 -2.55 -2.49 11.60
C GLN A 89 -2.14 -2.03 13.00
#